data_AF-A0A0C3GKM7-F1
#
_entry.id   AF-A0A0C3GKM7-F1
#
_cell.length_a   1.000
_cell.length_b   1.000
_cell.length_c   1.000
_cell.angle_alpha   90.00
_cell.angle_beta   90.00
_cell.angle_gamma   90.00
#
_symmetry.space_group_name_H-M   'P 1'
#
loop_
_entity.id
_entity.type
_entity.pdbx_description
1 polymer ?
#
loop_
_entity_poly.entity_id
_entity_poly.type
_entity_poly.pdbx_seq_one_letter_code
_entity_poly.pdbx_strand_id
1 'polypeptide(L)'
;MDQQRITLFFPVVSRKKTTPAARSHFLNLPFNLRRRIYQEAGLVSGMTISMNYWGIRKRLDLRHRGADDHLSEIDFPPLPLSLFAVCRSINDDISQIFYSENQFIITRRAYKGLRVLERFSNSVLSKFRSLIIRLNLASCINSCCGDIDHDALERRCGNGLAHALDLRIMMHR
;
A
#
# COMPACT_ATOMS: atom_id res chain seq x y z
N MET A 1 11.17 -7.95 20.11
CA MET A 1 10.17 -7.95 19.03
C MET A 1 10.90 -7.71 17.72
N ASP A 2 11.15 -8.78 16.96
CA ASP A 2 12.02 -8.73 15.79
C ASP A 2 11.31 -8.14 14.58
N GLN A 3 11.85 -7.04 14.07
CA GLN A 3 11.38 -6.35 12.89
C GLN A 3 11.58 -7.26 11.67
N GLN A 4 10.52 -7.92 11.21
CA GLN A 4 10.55 -8.73 10.00
C GLN A 4 10.87 -7.84 8.80
N ARG A 5 12.14 -7.87 8.38
CA ARG A 5 12.64 -7.14 7.22
C ARG A 5 11.85 -7.56 5.98
N ILE A 6 11.46 -6.57 5.17
CA ILE A 6 10.83 -6.72 3.86
C ILE A 6 11.56 -7.73 2.93
N THR A 7 12.82 -8.03 3.23
CA THR A 7 13.63 -9.06 2.57
C THR A 7 13.03 -10.47 2.63
N LEU A 8 12.15 -10.78 3.59
CA LEU A 8 11.47 -12.08 3.66
C LEU A 8 10.48 -12.34 2.52
N PHE A 9 10.14 -11.31 1.75
CA PHE A 9 9.17 -11.41 0.66
C PHE A 9 9.80 -11.65 -0.72
N PHE A 10 11.13 -11.78 -0.79
CA PHE A 10 11.82 -12.04 -2.04
C PHE A 10 12.53 -13.39 -1.94
N PRO A 11 12.36 -14.30 -2.93
CA PRO A 11 13.16 -15.51 -3.00
C PRO A 11 14.63 -15.09 -3.01
N VAL A 12 15.44 -15.73 -2.18
CA VAL A 12 16.88 -15.50 -2.14
C VAL A 12 17.43 -15.97 -3.48
N VAL A 13 17.57 -15.03 -4.43
CA VAL A 13 18.17 -15.33 -5.72
C VAL A 13 19.63 -15.67 -5.43
N SER A 14 19.97 -16.95 -5.63
CA SER A 14 21.32 -17.46 -5.45
C SER A 14 22.26 -16.60 -6.29
N ARG A 15 23.17 -15.89 -5.62
CA ARG A 15 24.16 -15.02 -6.25
C ARG A 15 25.17 -15.90 -6.99
N LYS A 16 24.83 -16.36 -8.19
CA LYS A 16 25.85 -16.80 -9.15
C LYS A 16 26.77 -15.60 -9.38
N LYS A 17 28.09 -15.81 -9.25
CA LYS A 17 29.14 -14.78 -9.46
C LYS A 17 28.91 -14.14 -10.83
N THR A 18 28.29 -12.96 -10.85
CA THR A 18 28.07 -12.17 -12.05
C THR A 18 29.42 -11.63 -12.51
N THR A 19 29.76 -11.87 -13.76
CA THR A 19 30.92 -11.26 -14.41
C THR A 19 30.82 -9.73 -14.32
N PRO A 20 31.88 -9.03 -13.88
CA PRO A 20 31.83 -7.62 -13.46
C PRO A 20 31.63 -6.59 -14.60
N ALA A 21 31.25 -7.00 -15.82
CA ALA A 21 31.31 -6.14 -17.01
C ALA A 21 29.96 -5.83 -17.69
N ALA A 22 28.85 -6.46 -17.29
CA ALA A 22 27.56 -6.14 -17.90
C ALA A 22 27.01 -4.82 -17.32
N ARG A 23 27.49 -3.69 -17.86
CA ARG A 23 26.88 -2.38 -17.59
C ARG A 23 25.45 -2.39 -18.16
N SER A 24 24.47 -2.09 -17.32
CA SER A 24 23.08 -2.00 -17.75
C SER A 24 22.88 -0.77 -18.63
N HIS A 25 22.73 -0.96 -19.95
CA HIS A 25 22.43 0.12 -20.90
C HIS A 25 21.14 0.86 -20.55
N PHE A 26 20.22 0.21 -19.85
CA PHE A 26 18.98 0.80 -19.37
C PHE A 26 19.24 2.00 -18.44
N LEU A 27 20.21 1.92 -17.53
CA LEU A 27 20.50 3.01 -16.58
C LEU A 27 21.16 4.22 -17.25
N ASN A 28 21.70 4.07 -18.46
CA ASN A 28 22.27 5.16 -19.24
C ASN A 28 21.20 5.95 -20.02
N LEU A 29 19.95 5.47 -20.05
CA LEU A 29 18.86 6.20 -20.69
C LEU A 29 18.52 7.48 -19.90
N PRO A 30 18.18 8.58 -20.59
CA PRO A 30 17.62 9.77 -19.96
C PRO A 30 16.45 9.42 -19.04
N PHE A 31 16.35 10.13 -17.90
CA PHE A 31 15.34 9.84 -16.87
C PHE A 31 13.92 9.75 -17.42
N ASN A 32 13.54 10.63 -18.35
CA ASN A 32 12.20 10.64 -18.96
C ASN A 32 11.88 9.34 -19.72
N LEU A 33 12.86 8.74 -20.38
CA LEU A 33 12.68 7.46 -21.07
C LEU A 33 12.57 6.31 -20.06
N ARG A 34 13.43 6.30 -19.03
CA ARG A 34 13.36 5.32 -17.94
C ARG A 34 12.00 5.36 -17.25
N ARG A 35 11.49 6.56 -16.95
CA ARG A 35 10.16 6.78 -16.37
C ARG A 35 9.06 6.16 -17.24
N ARG A 36 9.09 6.41 -18.56
CA ARG A 36 8.11 5.82 -19.47
C ARG A 36 8.15 4.30 -19.44
N ILE A 37 9.35 3.71 -19.46
CA ILE A 37 9.52 2.25 -19.35
C ILE A 37 8.96 1.72 -18.03
N TYR A 38 9.19 2.42 -16.91
CA TYR A 38 8.59 2.02 -15.63
C TYR A 38 7.07 2.03 -15.68
N GLN A 39 6.46 3.05 -16.29
CA GLN A 39 4.99 3.17 -16.44
C GLN A 39 4.42 2.03 -17.29
N GLU A 40 5.04 1.74 -18.43
CA GLU A 40 4.67 0.58 -19.28
C GLU A 40 4.84 -0.75 -18.54
N ALA A 41 5.81 -0.83 -17.61
CA ALA A 41 6.02 -1.99 -16.74
C ALA A 41 5.08 -2.03 -15.52
N GLY A 42 4.09 -1.13 -15.45
CA GLY A 42 3.05 -1.11 -14.41
C GLY A 42 3.33 -0.18 -13.23
N LEU A 43 4.31 0.73 -13.32
CA LEU A 43 4.48 1.77 -12.30
C LEU A 43 3.34 2.79 -12.37
N VAL A 44 2.56 2.86 -11.29
CA VAL A 44 1.49 3.85 -11.14
C VAL A 44 2.00 5.20 -10.62
N SER A 45 1.41 6.26 -11.18
CA SER A 45 1.70 7.67 -10.85
C SER A 45 0.41 8.47 -10.85
N GLY A 46 0.27 9.43 -9.93
CA GLY A 46 -0.93 10.27 -9.83
C GLY A 46 -2.17 9.55 -9.31
N MET A 47 -2.04 8.33 -8.79
CA MET A 47 -3.14 7.49 -8.32
C MET A 47 -3.30 7.57 -6.80
N THR A 48 -4.50 7.18 -6.35
CA THR A 48 -4.81 7.04 -4.92
C THR A 48 -4.64 5.58 -4.49
N ILE A 49 -3.80 5.37 -3.48
CA ILE A 49 -3.35 4.05 -3.06
C ILE A 49 -3.79 3.78 -1.62
N SER A 50 -4.63 2.77 -1.43
CA SER A 50 -5.07 2.31 -0.10
C SER A 50 -4.02 1.39 0.52
N MET A 51 -3.29 1.91 1.50
CA MET A 51 -2.21 1.18 2.16
C MET A 51 -2.70 0.00 3.00
N ASN A 52 -3.91 0.10 3.56
CA ASN A 52 -4.49 -0.99 4.34
C ASN A 52 -4.81 -2.21 3.48
N TYR A 53 -5.27 -1.99 2.24
CA TYR A 53 -5.64 -3.07 1.32
C TYR A 53 -4.41 -3.90 0.89
N TRP A 54 -3.27 -3.24 0.69
CA TRP A 54 -2.01 -3.91 0.33
C TRP A 54 -1.51 -4.89 1.41
N GLY A 55 -1.87 -4.65 2.67
CA GLY A 55 -1.55 -5.57 3.75
C GLY A 55 -2.33 -6.89 3.71
N ILE A 56 -3.46 -6.95 2.99
CA ILE A 56 -4.44 -8.04 2.99
C ILE A 56 -4.24 -8.97 1.77
N ARG A 57 -3.89 -8.43 0.60
CA ARG A 57 -3.89 -9.14 -0.69
C ARG A 57 -3.14 -10.49 -0.69
N LYS A 58 -2.09 -10.65 0.13
CA LYS A 58 -1.36 -11.92 0.28
C LYS A 58 -2.14 -13.07 0.94
N ARG A 59 -3.31 -12.81 1.55
CA ARG A 59 -4.10 -13.84 2.26
C ARG A 59 -5.37 -14.25 1.51
N LEU A 60 -5.87 -13.42 0.61
CA LEU A 60 -7.14 -13.69 -0.07
C LEU A 60 -7.02 -14.72 -1.21
N ASP A 61 -5.82 -14.93 -1.76
CA ASP A 61 -5.60 -15.90 -2.85
C ASP A 61 -5.82 -17.36 -2.47
N LEU A 62 -6.04 -17.70 -1.19
CA LEU A 62 -6.00 -19.10 -0.77
C LEU A 62 -7.29 -19.70 -0.20
N ARG A 63 -8.30 -18.94 0.26
CA ARG A 63 -9.39 -19.60 1.02
C ARG A 63 -10.84 -19.11 0.89
N HIS A 64 -11.18 -17.96 0.28
CA HIS A 64 -12.57 -17.46 0.35
C HIS A 64 -13.10 -17.00 -1.02
N ARG A 65 -13.42 -17.97 -1.88
CA ARG A 65 -14.52 -17.85 -2.86
C ARG A 65 -15.81 -18.21 -2.11
N GLY A 66 -16.35 -17.26 -1.36
CA GLY A 66 -17.59 -17.43 -0.62
C GLY A 66 -18.35 -16.11 -0.60
N ALA A 67 -19.31 -16.02 -1.51
CA ALA A 67 -20.46 -15.12 -1.62
C ALA A 67 -20.43 -13.73 -0.92
N ASP A 68 -20.58 -12.70 -1.76
CA ASP A 68 -21.30 -11.45 -1.49
C ASP A 68 -20.84 -10.56 -0.33
N ASP A 69 -19.63 -10.03 -0.42
CA ASP A 69 -19.39 -8.68 0.11
C ASP A 69 -18.99 -7.76 -1.05
N HIS A 70 -20.02 -7.18 -1.70
CA HIS A 70 -19.98 -6.18 -2.76
C HIS A 70 -19.43 -4.82 -2.28
N LEU A 71 -18.47 -4.81 -1.34
CA LEU A 71 -17.53 -3.70 -1.27
C LEU A 71 -16.80 -3.72 -2.60
N SER A 72 -17.30 -2.91 -3.53
CA SER A 72 -16.74 -2.65 -4.84
C SER A 72 -15.24 -2.80 -4.71
N GLU A 73 -14.71 -3.79 -5.41
CA GLU A 73 -13.28 -3.99 -5.57
C GLU A 73 -12.79 -2.70 -6.23
N ILE A 74 -12.58 -1.66 -5.41
CA ILE A 74 -12.09 -0.37 -5.85
C ILE A 74 -10.83 -0.74 -6.59
N ASP A 75 -10.76 -0.35 -7.86
CA ASP A 75 -9.68 -0.60 -8.83
C ASP A 75 -8.36 -0.01 -8.32
N PHE A 76 -7.89 -0.51 -7.19
CA PHE A 76 -6.64 -0.10 -6.60
C PHE A 76 -5.56 -0.80 -7.42
N PRO A 77 -4.64 -0.02 -8.02
CA PRO A 77 -3.62 -0.62 -8.83
C PRO A 77 -2.77 -1.58 -7.98
N PRO A 78 -2.31 -2.70 -8.57
CA PRO A 78 -1.38 -3.58 -7.90
C PRO A 78 -0.09 -2.81 -7.57
N LEU A 79 0.51 -3.12 -6.42
CA LEU A 79 1.83 -2.61 -6.06
C LEU A 79 2.86 -3.19 -7.04
N PRO A 80 3.69 -2.36 -7.73
CA PRO A 80 4.71 -2.83 -8.65
C PRO A 80 5.93 -3.45 -7.92
N LEU A 81 5.70 -4.48 -7.09
CA LEU A 81 6.73 -5.15 -6.28
C LEU A 81 7.89 -5.67 -7.12
N SER A 82 7.59 -6.16 -8.33
CA SER A 82 8.60 -6.63 -9.29
C SER A 82 9.61 -5.53 -9.62
N LEU A 83 9.15 -4.29 -9.81
CA LEU A 83 10.01 -3.16 -10.14
C LEU A 83 10.87 -2.70 -8.95
N PHE A 84 10.30 -2.69 -7.74
CA PHE A 84 11.06 -2.39 -6.53
C PHE A 84 12.16 -3.43 -6.23
N ALA A 85 12.04 -4.65 -6.78
CA ALA A 85 12.96 -5.76 -6.53
C ALA A 85 14.15 -5.84 -7.50
N VAL A 86 14.17 -5.06 -8.59
CA VAL A 86 15.16 -5.24 -9.68
C VAL A 86 16.59 -4.90 -9.23
N CYS A 87 16.84 -3.62 -8.93
CA CYS A 87 18.13 -3.14 -8.42
C CYS A 87 17.97 -1.83 -7.64
N ARG A 88 19.02 -1.42 -6.91
CA ARG A 88 18.98 -0.21 -6.06
C ARG A 88 18.68 1.06 -6.85
N SER A 89 19.38 1.28 -7.97
CA SER A 89 19.18 2.47 -8.79
C SER A 89 17.76 2.58 -9.35
N ILE A 90 17.19 1.46 -9.81
CA ILE A 90 15.78 1.42 -10.26
C ILE A 90 14.84 1.65 -9.08
N ASN A 91 15.10 1.02 -7.93
CA ASN A 91 14.31 1.22 -6.72
C ASN A 91 14.30 2.70 -6.28
N ASP A 92 15.43 3.39 -6.36
CA ASP A 92 15.54 4.79 -5.98
C ASP A 92 14.70 5.69 -6.90
N ASP A 93 14.82 5.51 -8.23
CA ASP A 93 14.02 6.24 -9.22
C ASP A 93 12.52 6.01 -9.00
N ILE A 94 12.14 4.73 -8.89
CA ILE A 94 10.74 4.32 -8.80
C ILE A 94 10.15 4.75 -7.46
N SER A 95 10.89 4.61 -6.35
CA SER A 95 10.46 5.13 -5.05
C SER A 95 10.23 6.63 -5.12
N GLN A 96 11.08 7.38 -5.81
CA GLN A 96 10.91 8.81 -5.95
C GLN A 96 9.60 9.14 -6.68
N ILE A 97 9.34 8.53 -7.83
CA ILE A 97 8.11 8.75 -8.60
C ILE A 97 6.89 8.30 -7.79
N PHE A 98 6.92 7.04 -7.31
CA PHE A 98 5.81 6.39 -6.64
C PHE A 98 5.37 7.13 -5.37
N TYR A 99 6.29 7.49 -4.47
CA TYR A 99 5.92 8.13 -3.21
C TYR A 99 5.63 9.62 -3.33
N SER A 100 6.22 10.29 -4.33
CA SER A 100 6.02 11.75 -4.48
C SER A 100 4.81 12.10 -5.35
N GLU A 101 4.40 11.24 -6.27
CA GLU A 101 3.31 11.55 -7.20
C GLU A 101 1.97 10.91 -6.85
N ASN A 102 1.94 9.89 -5.99
CA ASN A 102 0.70 9.22 -5.59
C ASN A 102 0.16 9.78 -4.26
N GLN A 103 -1.14 9.61 -4.06
CA GLN A 103 -1.82 9.88 -2.79
C GLN A 103 -1.97 8.58 -2.01
N PHE A 104 -1.65 8.62 -0.72
CA PHE A 104 -1.75 7.43 0.12
C PHE A 104 -2.86 7.58 1.13
N ILE A 105 -3.78 6.61 1.16
CA ILE A 105 -4.89 6.58 2.11
C ILE A 105 -4.63 5.49 3.15
N ILE A 106 -4.79 5.86 4.41
CA ILE A 106 -4.75 4.95 5.55
C ILE A 106 -6.02 5.14 6.36
N THR A 107 -6.72 4.06 6.63
CA THR A 107 -7.93 4.04 7.47
C THR A 107 -7.61 3.37 8.79
N ARG A 108 -7.86 4.07 9.91
CA ARG A 108 -7.57 3.59 11.27
C ARG A 108 -8.21 2.24 11.58
N ARG A 109 -9.44 2.02 11.11
CA ARG A 109 -10.23 0.79 11.37
C ARG A 109 -9.96 -0.35 10.39
N ALA A 110 -9.25 -0.10 9.30
CA ALA A 110 -8.93 -1.15 8.34
C ALA A 110 -7.87 -2.11 8.89
N TYR A 111 -7.64 -3.24 8.22
CA TYR A 111 -6.63 -4.21 8.65
C TYR A 111 -5.27 -3.55 8.88
N LYS A 112 -4.63 -3.88 10.02
CA LYS A 112 -3.41 -3.25 10.56
C LYS A 112 -3.52 -1.75 10.89
N GLY A 113 -4.65 -1.12 10.63
CA GLY A 113 -4.96 0.27 10.99
C GLY A 113 -3.84 1.25 10.63
N LEU A 114 -3.45 2.07 11.60
CA LEU A 114 -2.33 3.01 11.47
C LEU A 114 -0.95 2.35 11.59
N ARG A 115 -0.85 1.09 12.03
CA ARG A 115 0.44 0.37 12.17
C ARG A 115 1.14 0.14 10.83
N VAL A 116 0.45 0.37 9.69
CA VAL A 116 1.10 0.39 8.39
C VAL A 116 2.14 1.51 8.27
N LEU A 117 1.97 2.62 9.00
CA LEU A 117 2.92 3.73 9.03
C LEU A 117 4.26 3.34 9.64
N GLU A 118 4.25 2.47 10.65
CA GLU A 118 5.45 1.96 11.33
C GLU A 118 6.36 1.14 10.41
N ARG A 119 5.87 0.73 9.23
CA ARG A 119 6.62 -0.05 8.25
C ARG A 119 7.47 0.80 7.32
N PHE A 120 7.24 2.11 7.27
CA PHE A 120 7.99 3.01 6.41
C PHE A 120 9.23 3.53 7.14
N SER A 121 10.36 3.53 6.45
CA SER A 121 11.54 4.23 6.94
C SER A 121 11.33 5.75 6.86
N ASN A 122 12.08 6.50 7.66
CA ASN A 122 12.09 7.96 7.58
C ASN A 122 12.44 8.47 6.16
N SER A 123 13.28 7.74 5.41
CA SER A 123 13.62 8.12 4.04
C SER A 123 12.47 7.94 3.05
N VAL A 124 11.54 7.02 3.33
CA VAL A 124 10.34 6.81 2.51
C VAL A 124 9.26 7.81 2.92
N LEU A 125 9.03 7.98 4.22
CA LEU A 125 8.08 8.96 4.74
C LEU A 125 8.41 10.37 4.26
N SER A 126 9.69 10.73 4.22
CA SER A 126 10.08 12.04 3.69
C SER A 126 9.67 12.22 2.24
N LYS A 127 9.57 11.16 1.42
CA LYS A 127 9.20 11.23 -0.01
C LYS A 127 7.71 11.41 -0.23
N PHE A 128 6.88 11.19 0.78
CA PHE A 128 5.43 11.34 0.65
C PHE A 128 5.09 12.81 0.42
N ARG A 129 4.28 13.08 -0.60
CA ARG A 129 3.69 14.42 -0.78
C ARG A 129 2.26 14.52 -0.27
N SER A 130 1.50 13.43 -0.34
CA SER A 130 0.10 13.42 0.07
C SER A 130 -0.25 12.15 0.85
N LEU A 131 -0.57 12.34 2.13
CA LEU A 131 -1.04 11.29 3.03
C LEU A 131 -2.40 11.68 3.59
N ILE A 132 -3.39 10.81 3.41
CA ILE A 132 -4.75 10.99 3.94
C ILE A 132 -4.96 9.91 5.00
N ILE A 133 -5.22 10.36 6.23
CA ILE A 133 -5.53 9.48 7.35
C ILE A 133 -7.01 9.63 7.68
N ARG A 134 -7.75 8.55 7.49
CA ARG A 134 -9.16 8.44 7.82
C ARG A 134 -9.33 7.86 9.23
N LEU A 135 -9.68 8.70 10.19
CA LEU A 135 -9.78 8.32 11.60
C LEU A 135 -11.17 7.83 11.99
N ASN A 136 -12.20 8.43 11.38
CA ASN A 136 -13.60 8.25 11.79
C ASN A 136 -14.47 7.75 10.63
N LEU A 137 -14.02 6.72 9.92
CA LEU A 137 -14.96 5.91 9.15
C LEU A 137 -15.77 5.07 10.14
N ALA A 138 -17.06 5.39 10.30
CA ALA A 138 -18.00 4.45 10.88
C ALA A 138 -18.17 3.28 9.89
N SER A 139 -17.29 2.27 9.98
CA SER A 139 -17.43 1.03 9.21
C SER A 139 -18.50 0.14 9.86
N CYS A 140 -19.74 0.62 9.92
CA CYS A 140 -20.88 -0.22 10.24
C CYS A 140 -21.67 -0.39 8.96
N ILE A 141 -21.06 -1.06 7.96
CA ILE A 141 -21.77 -1.33 6.71
C ILE A 141 -22.69 -2.54 6.84
N ASN A 142 -22.40 -3.58 7.64
CA ASN A 142 -23.31 -4.74 7.71
C ASN A 142 -23.51 -5.47 9.05
N SER A 143 -22.81 -5.15 10.14
CA SER A 143 -23.16 -5.70 11.45
C SER A 143 -22.48 -4.90 12.54
N CYS A 144 -23.23 -4.47 13.54
CA CYS A 144 -22.77 -3.67 14.66
C CYS A 144 -21.42 -4.20 15.19
N CYS A 145 -20.39 -3.34 15.29
CA CYS A 145 -19.12 -3.67 15.93
C CYS A 145 -19.33 -3.86 17.44
N GLY A 146 -19.88 -5.00 17.82
CA GLY A 146 -19.92 -5.48 19.17
C GLY A 146 -19.63 -6.96 19.08
N ASP A 147 -18.60 -7.39 19.79
CA ASP A 147 -18.26 -8.80 19.95
C ASP A 147 -19.52 -9.64 20.23
N ILE A 148 -19.50 -10.84 19.69
CA ILE A 148 -20.51 -11.88 19.92
C ILE A 148 -20.40 -12.29 21.39
N ASP A 149 -20.96 -11.48 22.28
CA ASP A 149 -21.45 -11.94 23.57
C ASP A 149 -22.92 -12.27 23.38
N HIS A 150 -23.21 -13.54 23.63
CA HIS A 150 -24.36 -14.25 23.12
C HIS A 150 -25.69 -13.93 23.83
N ASP A 151 -25.73 -12.97 24.74
CA ASP A 151 -26.93 -12.64 25.53
C ASP A 151 -26.97 -11.15 25.94
N ALA A 152 -27.44 -10.27 25.06
CA ALA A 152 -28.07 -9.00 25.46
C ALA A 152 -28.79 -8.36 24.26
N LEU A 153 -30.11 -8.45 24.32
CA LEU A 153 -31.09 -7.79 23.47
C LEU A 153 -30.86 -6.25 23.47
N GLU A 154 -31.07 -5.61 22.31
CA GLU A 154 -31.02 -4.15 22.05
C GLU A 154 -29.66 -3.48 21.76
N ARG A 155 -28.94 -3.96 20.75
CA ARG A 155 -27.91 -3.12 20.08
C ARG A 155 -28.56 -2.26 18.99
N ARG A 156 -28.88 -1.00 19.33
CA ARG A 156 -29.22 0.03 18.35
C ARG A 156 -28.00 0.33 17.48
N CYS A 157 -27.93 -0.26 16.30
CA CYS A 157 -27.05 0.20 15.23
C CYS A 157 -27.49 1.63 14.86
N GLY A 158 -26.75 2.64 15.34
CA GLY A 158 -27.10 4.04 15.11
C GLY A 158 -26.95 4.42 13.64
N ASN A 159 -28.05 4.81 13.00
CA ASN A 159 -28.13 5.38 11.65
C ASN A 159 -27.53 6.81 11.59
N GLY A 160 -26.35 7.01 12.19
CA GLY A 160 -25.64 8.28 12.12
C GLY A 160 -24.92 8.38 10.80
N LEU A 161 -25.30 9.35 9.96
CA LEU A 161 -24.48 9.95 8.92
C LEU A 161 -23.15 10.41 9.54
N ALA A 162 -22.21 9.50 9.73
CA ALA A 162 -20.91 9.82 10.26
C ALA A 162 -20.13 10.51 9.15
N HIS A 163 -20.02 11.83 9.23
CA HIS A 163 -19.08 12.59 8.43
C HIS A 163 -17.68 12.02 8.68
N ALA A 164 -17.09 11.42 7.64
CA ALA A 164 -15.72 10.93 7.72
C ALA A 164 -14.79 12.12 7.96
N LEU A 165 -14.13 12.14 9.11
CA LEU A 165 -13.05 13.07 9.38
C LEU A 165 -11.81 12.57 8.65
N ASP A 166 -11.53 13.21 7.52
CA ASP A 166 -10.34 12.98 6.70
C ASP A 166 -9.25 14.00 7.10
N LEU A 167 -8.22 13.51 7.79
CA LEU A 167 -7.03 14.30 8.08
C LEU A 167 -6.10 14.23 6.86
N ARG A 168 -5.99 15.34 6.13
CA ARG A 168 -5.07 15.46 5.00
C ARG A 168 -3.76 16.10 5.45
N ILE A 169 -2.69 15.30 5.44
CA ILE A 169 -1.34 15.77 5.75
C ILE A 169 -0.66 16.06 4.41
N MET A 170 -0.50 17.34 4.10
CA MET A 170 0.35 17.80 3.00
C MET A 170 1.75 18.03 3.54
N MET A 171 2.71 17.22 3.07
CA MET A 171 4.11 17.40 3.44
C MET A 171 4.73 18.39 2.46
N HIS A 172 4.84 19.65 2.89
CA HIS A 172 5.62 20.64 2.15
C HIS A 172 7.11 20.31 2.29
N ARG A 173 7.76 20.14 1.15
CA ARG A 173 9.22 20.01 1.03
C ARG A 173 9.79 21.31 0.50
#